data_AF-A0A7J2X2C2-F1
#
_entry.id   AF-A0A7J2X2C2-F1
#
_cell.length_a   1.000
_cell.length_b   1.000
_cell.length_c   1.000
_cell.angle_alpha   90.00
_cell.angle_beta   90.00
_cell.angle_gamma   90.00
#
_symmetry.space_group_name_H-M   'P 1'
#
loop_
_entity.id
_entity.type
_entity.pdbx_description
1 polymer ?
#
loop_
_entity_poly.entity_id
_entity_poly.type
_entity_poly.pdbx_seq_one_letter_code
_entity_poly.pdbx_strand_id
1 'polypeptide(L)'
;MSHEVYSLITVTRIESYVDQNGRRGKRIEFSVINPRIEEETYTPESRIIKEVVTQLKSMGIPFVHQQQRNIKLILYILPEEEKALDIDFKVNSIYKMVFRNGAIYFEDVTNKYYYLE
;
A
#
# COMPACT_ATOMS: atom_id res chain seq x y z
N MET A 1 4.62 -28.66 2.17
CA MET A 1 3.51 -27.91 1.54
C MET A 1 3.92 -26.45 1.48
N SER A 2 4.13 -25.87 0.29
CA SER A 2 4.48 -24.45 0.18
C SER A 2 3.29 -23.60 0.61
N HIS A 3 3.45 -22.82 1.69
CA HIS A 3 2.43 -21.87 2.12
C HIS A 3 2.43 -20.68 1.17
N GLU A 4 1.29 -20.44 0.51
CA GLU A 4 1.05 -19.23 -0.27
C GLU A 4 0.31 -18.24 0.63
N VAL A 5 0.85 -17.02 0.76
CA VAL A 5 0.23 -15.93 1.52
C VAL A 5 0.10 -14.73 0.58
N TYR A 6 -0.95 -13.94 0.73
CA TYR A 6 -1.15 -12.75 -0.09
C TYR A 6 -1.54 -11.53 0.73
N SER A 7 -1.31 -10.36 0.14
CA SER A 7 -1.83 -9.07 0.61
C SER A 7 -2.63 -8.41 -0.51
N LEU A 8 -3.75 -7.76 -0.19
CA LEU A 8 -4.42 -6.87 -1.12
C LEU A 8 -3.76 -5.50 -1.05
N ILE A 9 -3.33 -5.01 -2.20
CA ILE A 9 -2.66 -3.73 -2.36
C ILE A 9 -3.39 -2.87 -3.38
N THR A 10 -3.31 -1.55 -3.23
CA THR A 10 -3.76 -0.59 -4.23
C THR A 10 -2.60 0.30 -4.67
N VAL A 11 -2.60 0.70 -5.93
CA VAL A 11 -1.61 1.66 -6.45
C VAL A 11 -2.04 3.07 -6.06
N THR A 12 -1.28 3.69 -5.16
CA THR A 12 -1.60 5.02 -4.62
C THR A 12 -1.01 6.17 -5.43
N ARG A 13 0.05 5.90 -6.21
CA ARG A 13 0.79 6.89 -6.97
C ARG A 13 1.64 6.22 -8.05
N ILE A 14 1.67 6.81 -9.24
CA ILE A 14 2.62 6.50 -10.30
C ILE A 14 3.26 7.82 -10.74
N GLU A 15 4.58 7.87 -10.71
CA GLU A 15 5.38 9.04 -11.10
C GLU A 15 6.44 8.63 -12.11
N SER A 16 6.85 9.56 -12.98
CA SER A 16 8.05 9.33 -13.81
C SER A 16 9.30 9.59 -12.97
N TYR A 17 10.35 8.78 -13.17
CA TYR A 17 11.68 9.06 -12.65
C TYR A 17 12.71 8.99 -13.77
N VAL A 18 13.90 9.55 -13.51
CA VAL A 18 15.07 9.42 -14.38
C VAL A 18 16.18 8.81 -13.53
N ASP A 19 16.79 7.72 -14.00
CA ASP A 19 17.89 7.05 -13.30
C ASP A 19 19.22 7.79 -13.49
N GLN A 20 20.27 7.33 -12.80
CA GLN A 20 21.62 7.89 -12.89
C GLN A 20 22.23 7.83 -14.31
N ASN A 21 21.68 7.00 -15.20
CA ASN A 21 22.13 6.85 -16.59
C ASN A 21 21.26 7.67 -17.56
N GLY A 22 20.31 8.47 -17.06
CA GLY A 22 19.38 9.26 -17.89
C GLY A 22 18.21 8.45 -18.46
N ARG A 23 18.01 7.19 -18.05
CA ARG A 23 16.87 6.38 -18.51
C ARG A 23 15.61 6.76 -17.74
N ARG A 24 14.50 6.92 -18.48
CA ARG A 24 13.21 7.26 -17.90
C ARG A 24 12.45 6.00 -17.50
N GLY A 25 11.96 5.96 -16.27
CA GLY A 25 11.11 4.87 -15.78
C GLY A 25 9.91 5.38 -14.98
N LYS A 26 9.22 4.46 -14.30
CA LYS A 26 8.10 4.73 -13.40
C LYS A 26 8.45 4.38 -11.95
N ARG A 27 8.07 5.25 -11.01
CA ARG A 27 8.02 5.00 -9.57
C ARG A 27 6.56 4.70 -9.22
N ILE A 28 6.28 3.48 -8.79
CA ILE A 28 4.94 2.99 -8.47
C ILE A 28 4.88 2.73 -6.97
N GLU A 29 3.92 3.35 -6.29
CA GLU A 29 3.69 3.21 -4.85
C GLU A 29 2.46 2.34 -4.61
N PHE A 30 2.62 1.31 -3.79
CA PHE A 30 1.57 0.38 -3.41
C PHE A 30 1.29 0.49 -1.92
N SER A 31 0.02 0.63 -1.55
CA SER A 31 -0.42 0.60 -0.15
C SER A 31 -1.31 -0.59 0.14
N VAL A 32 -1.26 -1.12 1.35
CA VAL A 32 -2.16 -2.21 1.79
C VAL A 32 -3.58 -1.67 1.94
N ILE A 33 -4.58 -2.39 1.44
CA ILE A 33 -6.00 -1.97 1.52
C ILE A 33 -6.58 -2.21 2.92
N ASN A 34 -6.07 -3.19 3.66
CA ASN A 34 -6.39 -3.42 5.07
C ASN A 34 -5.12 -3.77 5.83
N PRO A 35 -4.33 -2.78 6.26
CA PRO A 35 -3.35 -3.05 7.30
C PRO A 35 -4.20 -3.29 8.56
N ARG A 36 -4.44 -4.55 8.91
CA ARG A 36 -4.71 -4.89 10.31
C ARG A 36 -3.44 -4.51 11.06
N ILE A 37 -3.33 -3.23 11.41
CA ILE A 37 -2.52 -2.80 12.52
C ILE A 37 -3.30 -3.38 13.68
N GLU A 38 -2.91 -4.57 14.14
CA GLU A 38 -3.23 -4.90 15.52
C GLU A 38 -2.65 -3.73 16.32
N GLU A 39 -3.53 -2.91 16.90
CA GLU A 39 -3.12 -1.92 17.89
C GLU A 39 -2.56 -2.69 19.11
N GLU A 40 -1.45 -3.40 18.94
CA GLU A 40 -0.65 -3.93 20.03
C GLU A 40 0.13 -2.76 20.62
N THR A 41 -0.58 -1.89 21.32
CA THR A 41 -0.01 -1.20 22.47
C THR A 41 -1.16 -1.00 23.45
N TYR A 42 -1.45 -2.03 24.23
CA TYR A 42 -2.15 -1.91 25.52
C TYR A 42 -1.10 -1.66 26.60
N THR A 43 -0.37 -0.54 26.53
CA THR A 43 0.34 -0.05 27.72
C THR A 43 -0.56 0.94 28.45
N PRO A 44 -0.44 1.11 29.78
CA PRO A 44 -1.17 2.13 30.51
C PRO A 44 -1.00 3.53 29.90
N GLU A 45 0.19 3.83 29.39
CA GLU A 45 0.55 5.11 28.78
C GLU A 45 -0.14 5.33 27.43
N SER A 46 -0.25 4.30 26.59
CA SER A 46 -0.92 4.42 25.28
C SER A 46 -2.43 4.66 25.44
N ARG A 47 -3.05 4.09 26.49
CA ARG A 47 -4.45 4.34 26.82
C ARG A 47 -4.70 5.80 27.22
N ILE A 48 -3.81 6.36 28.04
CA ILE A 48 -3.86 7.77 28.43
C ILE A 48 -3.72 8.67 27.20
N ILE A 49 -2.78 8.39 26.30
CA ILE A 49 -2.60 9.14 25.05
C ILE A 49 -3.87 9.06 24.17
N LYS A 50 -4.48 7.88 24.03
CA LYS A 50 -5.72 7.68 23.26
C LYS A 50 -6.90 8.46 23.85
N GLU A 51 -7.01 8.52 25.17
CA GLU A 51 -8.03 9.30 25.88
C GLU A 51 -7.82 10.81 25.67
N VAL A 52 -6.58 11.30 25.81
CA VAL A 52 -6.23 12.70 25.56
C VAL A 52 -6.50 13.10 24.11
N VAL A 53 -6.10 12.28 23.14
CA VAL A 53 -6.37 12.55 21.71
C VAL A 53 -7.86 12.57 21.42
N THR A 54 -8.63 11.64 22.00
CA THR A 54 -10.10 11.61 21.88
C THR A 54 -10.75 12.88 22.44
N GLN A 55 -10.29 13.34 23.61
CA GLN A 55 -10.77 14.59 24.21
C GLN A 55 -10.43 15.80 23.34
N LEU A 56 -9.20 15.90 22.83
CA LEU A 56 -8.79 16.99 21.94
C LEU A 56 -9.60 17.01 20.63
N LYS A 57 -9.94 15.83 20.08
CA LYS A 57 -10.85 15.72 18.92
C LYS A 57 -12.25 16.26 19.25
N SER A 58 -12.78 15.96 20.43
CA SER A 58 -14.10 16.43 20.88
C SER A 58 -14.18 17.95 21.05
N MET A 59 -13.04 18.61 21.27
CA MET A 59 -12.93 20.07 21.37
C MET A 59 -12.87 20.77 20.00
N GLY A 60 -13.00 20.03 18.89
CA GLY A 60 -13.01 20.60 17.55
C GLY A 60 -11.62 21.01 17.03
N ILE A 61 -10.54 20.55 17.67
CA ILE A 61 -9.18 20.78 17.18
C ILE A 61 -8.99 19.93 15.91
N PRO A 62 -8.71 20.55 14.75
CA PRO A 62 -8.48 19.81 13.51
C PRO A 62 -7.15 19.05 13.63
N PHE A 63 -7.24 17.76 13.96
CA PHE A 63 -6.13 16.85 13.74
C PHE A 63 -6.01 16.64 12.24
N VAL A 64 -4.92 17.14 11.65
CA VAL A 64 -4.50 16.69 10.32
C VAL A 64 -4.22 15.21 10.46
N HIS A 65 -5.20 14.38 10.11
CA HIS A 65 -4.95 12.97 9.86
C HIS A 65 -4.10 12.97 8.60
N GLN A 66 -2.78 13.04 8.75
CA GLN A 66 -1.90 12.40 7.79
C GLN A 66 -2.39 10.96 7.79
N GLN A 67 -3.24 10.61 6.83
CA GLN A 67 -3.48 9.22 6.53
C GLN A 67 -2.10 8.67 6.23
N GLN A 68 -1.49 8.01 7.22
CA GLN A 68 -0.30 7.21 6.99
C GLN A 68 -0.75 6.15 6.00
N ARG A 69 -0.50 6.42 4.71
CA ARG A 69 -0.63 5.42 3.67
C ARG A 69 0.32 4.32 4.09
N ASN A 70 -0.22 3.15 4.38
CA ASN A 70 0.57 2.00 4.78
C ASN A 70 1.26 1.43 3.53
N ILE A 71 2.31 2.16 3.10
CA ILE A 71 3.12 1.82 1.93
C ILE A 71 3.71 0.45 2.17
N LYS A 72 3.36 -0.49 1.30
CA LYS A 72 3.84 -1.89 1.32
C LYS A 72 5.08 -2.07 0.45
N LEU A 73 5.08 -1.39 -0.70
CA LEU A 73 6.11 -1.51 -1.73
C LEU A 73 6.20 -0.19 -2.50
N ILE A 74 7.44 0.21 -2.82
CA ILE A 74 7.73 1.21 -3.85
C ILE A 74 8.57 0.51 -4.91
N LEU A 75 8.07 0.47 -6.15
CA LEU A 75 8.75 -0.17 -7.27
C LEU A 75 9.25 0.91 -8.23
N TYR A 76 10.54 0.94 -8.48
CA TYR A 76 11.13 1.69 -9.58
C TYR A 76 11.34 0.72 -10.74
N ILE A 77 10.74 1.04 -11.89
CA ILE A 77 10.72 0.11 -13.02
C ILE A 77 10.97 0.83 -14.34
N LEU A 78 11.77 0.22 -15.21
CA LEU A 78 12.01 0.66 -16.58
C LEU A 78 10.98 0.05 -17.54
N PRO A 79 10.79 0.62 -18.74
CA PRO A 79 9.82 0.11 -19.70
C PRO A 79 10.02 -1.37 -20.07
N GLU A 80 11.26 -1.84 -20.18
CA GLU A 80 11.58 -3.23 -20.49
C GLU A 80 11.23 -4.19 -19.35
N GLU A 81 11.38 -3.75 -18.11
CA GLU A 81 11.03 -4.52 -16.91
C GLU A 81 9.51 -4.57 -16.73
N GLU A 82 8.81 -3.46 -16.98
CA GLU A 82 7.34 -3.39 -16.95
C GLU A 82 6.75 -4.34 -17.99
N LYS A 83 7.32 -4.35 -19.20
CA LYS A 83 6.96 -5.31 -20.24
C LYS A 83 7.23 -6.76 -19.83
N ALA A 84 8.32 -7.02 -19.11
CA ALA A 84 8.64 -8.37 -18.62
C ALA A 84 7.73 -8.84 -17.47
N LEU A 85 7.20 -7.91 -16.67
CA LEU A 85 6.19 -8.21 -15.65
C LEU A 85 4.81 -8.51 -16.23
N ASP A 86 4.56 -8.15 -17.49
CA ASP A 86 3.30 -8.35 -18.22
C ASP A 86 2.07 -7.83 -17.45
N ILE A 87 2.23 -6.69 -16.77
CA ILE A 87 1.18 -6.04 -16.00
C ILE A 87 1.27 -4.52 -16.14
N ASP A 88 0.14 -3.89 -16.49
CA ASP A 88 0.00 -2.44 -16.55
C ASP A 88 -0.64 -1.93 -15.26
N PHE A 89 0.20 -1.47 -14.32
CA PHE A 89 -0.27 -0.96 -13.03
C PHE A 89 -1.01 0.36 -13.22
N LYS A 90 -2.22 0.46 -12.65
CA LYS A 90 -3.08 1.64 -12.74
C LYS A 90 -3.40 2.21 -11.37
N VAL A 91 -3.40 3.53 -11.26
CA VAL A 91 -3.73 4.23 -10.01
C VAL A 91 -5.15 3.86 -9.58
N ASN A 92 -5.34 3.63 -8.27
CA ASN A 92 -6.58 3.18 -7.64
C ASN A 92 -7.04 1.76 -8.01
N SER A 93 -6.30 1.02 -8.84
CA SER A 93 -6.55 -0.40 -9.09
C SER A 93 -6.12 -1.25 -7.89
N ILE A 94 -6.70 -2.45 -7.78
CA ILE A 94 -6.50 -3.39 -6.67
C ILE A 94 -5.83 -4.65 -7.17
N TYR A 95 -4.72 -4.99 -6.55
CA TYR A 95 -3.91 -6.15 -6.92
C TYR A 95 -3.75 -7.10 -5.73
N LYS A 96 -3.72 -8.39 -6.03
CA LYS A 96 -3.26 -9.41 -5.09
C LYS A 96 -1.74 -9.53 -5.22
N MET A 97 -1.03 -9.24 -4.13
CA MET A 97 0.41 -9.44 -4.02
C MET A 97 0.67 -10.78 -3.33
N VAL A 98 1.08 -11.78 -4.10
CA VAL A 98 1.24 -13.17 -3.66
C VAL A 98 2.70 -13.46 -3.36
N PHE A 99 2.99 -14.01 -2.19
CA PHE A 99 4.33 -14.41 -1.76
C PHE A 99 4.43 -15.94 -1.82
N ARG A 100 5.30 -16.47 -2.69
CA ARG A 100 5.49 -17.91 -2.84
C ARG A 100 6.89 -18.25 -3.33
N ASN A 101 7.57 -19.15 -2.62
CA ASN A 101 8.87 -19.73 -3.03
C ASN A 101 9.94 -18.67 -3.37
N GLY A 102 10.06 -17.62 -2.55
CA GLY A 102 11.03 -16.55 -2.77
C GLY A 102 10.68 -15.56 -3.89
N ALA A 103 9.50 -15.70 -4.50
CA ALA A 103 9.00 -14.80 -5.52
C ALA A 103 7.74 -14.05 -5.05
N ILE A 104 7.58 -12.85 -5.60
CA ILE A 104 6.39 -12.02 -5.46
C ILE A 104 5.68 -12.01 -6.80
N TYR A 105 4.40 -12.36 -6.80
CA TYR A 105 3.55 -12.33 -7.99
C TYR A 105 2.44 -11.31 -7.79
N PHE A 106 2.04 -10.67 -8.89
CA PHE A 106 0.94 -9.70 -8.90
C PHE A 106 -0.20 -10.26 -9.76
N GLU A 107 -1.42 -10.20 -9.24
CA GLU A 107 -2.64 -10.54 -9.98
C GLU A 107 -3.58 -9.33 -9.93
N ASP A 108 -4.03 -8.86 -11.09
CA ASP A 108 -5.09 -7.84 -11.15
C ASP A 108 -6.43 -8.46 -10.74
N VAL A 109 -6.96 -7.97 -9.63
CA VAL A 109 -8.25 -8.41 -9.07
C VAL A 109 -9.25 -7.26 -9.04
N THR A 110 -8.93 -6.14 -9.68
CA THR A 110 -9.68 -4.89 -9.64
C THR A 110 -11.18 -5.11 -9.93
N ASN A 111 -11.51 -5.86 -10.99
CA ASN A 111 -12.89 -6.18 -11.35
C ASN A 111 -13.66 -6.93 -10.27
N LYS A 112 -13.00 -7.74 -9.43
CA LYS A 112 -13.67 -8.47 -8.34
C LYS A 112 -14.12 -7.55 -7.21
N TYR A 113 -13.55 -6.35 -7.11
CA TYR A 113 -13.81 -5.38 -6.04
C TYR A 113 -14.62 -4.16 -6.50
N TYR A 114 -14.89 -4.00 -7.80
CA TYR A 114 -15.79 -2.95 -8.32
C TYR A 114 -17.29 -3.27 -8.17
N TYR A 115 -17.68 -4.50 -7.81
CA TYR A 115 -19.10 -4.90 -7.65
C TYR A 115 -19.61 -4.88 -6.19
N LEU A 116 -18.92 -4.17 -5.29
CA LEU A 116 -19.30 -4.04 -3.88
C LEU A 116 -19.75 -2.63 -3.48
N GLU A 117 -20.00 -1.76 -4.48
CA GLU A 117 -20.67 -0.47 -4.30
C GLU A 117 -22.16 -0.55 -4.63
#